data_AF-A0A8J3P7E6-F1
#
_entry.id   AF-A0A8J3P7E6-F1
#
_cell.length_a   1.000
_cell.length_b   1.000
_cell.length_c   1.000
_cell.angle_alpha   90.00
_cell.angle_beta   90.00
_cell.angle_gamma   90.00
#
_symmetry.space_group_name_H-M   'P 1'
#
loop_
_entity.id
_entity.type
_entity.pdbx_description
1 polymer ?
#
loop_
_entity_poly.entity_id
_entity_poly.type
_entity_poly.pdbx_seq_one_letter_code
_entity_poly.pdbx_strand_id
1 'polypeptide(L)'
;MDDSTPSAEPRLPPLGFRRLLVVATGSLHAAFLARDLAWLRMAYPQLEAQVVLTRSALQFLTPTAVGAITGRAAQVDEWAGPVAEAVHVTWQQWAQAVLVYPASLNYLARLAVGLADSPSLLAIQCSAAPVVVAPALPPGGWDSPVTAAHVAALAQRPTVTVLPPVPVRSFTTGRDDAYGPPPFTAALGTVELLRHRLQGETA
;
A
#
# COMPACT_ATOMS: atom_id res chain seq x y z
N MET A 1 -40.44 12.25 -23.26
CA MET A 1 -39.11 12.87 -23.40
C MET A 1 -38.79 13.46 -22.05
N ASP A 2 -37.59 13.17 -21.56
CA ASP A 2 -37.07 13.41 -20.20
C ASP A 2 -37.39 12.31 -19.16
N ASP A 3 -36.56 11.26 -19.18
CA ASP A 3 -36.22 10.48 -17.99
C ASP A 3 -34.71 10.68 -17.74
N SER A 4 -34.35 11.86 -17.25
CA SER A 4 -33.02 12.15 -16.72
C SER A 4 -33.00 11.83 -15.22
N THR A 5 -32.95 10.53 -14.90
CA THR A 5 -32.46 10.13 -13.58
C THR A 5 -30.97 10.50 -13.52
N PRO A 6 -30.50 11.40 -12.64
CA PRO A 6 -29.07 11.64 -12.51
C PRO A 6 -28.44 10.36 -11.99
N SER A 7 -27.69 9.67 -12.85
CA SER A 7 -26.79 8.60 -12.46
C SER A 7 -25.86 9.17 -11.41
N ALA A 8 -26.08 8.82 -10.14
CA ALA A 8 -25.24 9.28 -9.05
C ALA A 8 -23.80 8.86 -9.37
N GLU A 9 -22.95 9.82 -9.71
CA GLU A 9 -21.54 9.57 -9.90
C GLU A 9 -21.04 8.86 -8.64
N PRO A 10 -20.30 7.74 -8.76
CA PRO A 10 -19.76 7.05 -7.60
C PRO A 10 -18.87 8.04 -6.85
N ARG A 11 -19.36 8.54 -5.71
CA ARG A 11 -18.64 9.52 -4.89
C ARG A 11 -17.38 8.85 -4.36
N LEU A 12 -16.25 9.45 -4.69
CA LEU A 12 -14.95 9.11 -4.12
C LEU A 12 -15.06 9.12 -2.59
N PRO A 13 -14.55 8.10 -1.88
CA PRO A 13 -14.56 8.14 -0.42
C PRO A 13 -13.77 9.38 0.05
N PRO A 14 -14.32 10.22 0.94
CA PRO A 14 -13.56 11.33 1.50
C PRO A 14 -12.37 10.76 2.28
N LEU A 15 -11.20 11.39 2.15
CA LEU A 15 -10.00 11.00 2.89
C LEU A 15 -9.68 12.11 3.91
N GLY A 16 -9.60 11.75 5.19
CA GLY A 16 -9.28 12.68 6.28
C GLY A 16 -7.78 12.99 6.42
N PHE A 17 -6.94 12.36 5.59
CA PHE A 17 -5.50 12.57 5.53
C PHE A 17 -5.07 13.24 4.22
N ARG A 18 -3.98 14.00 4.28
CA ARG A 18 -3.37 14.70 3.12
C ARG A 18 -1.99 14.19 2.76
N ARG A 19 -1.39 13.30 3.56
CA ARG A 19 -0.07 12.73 3.31
C ARG A 19 -0.11 11.21 3.41
N LEU A 20 0.01 10.54 2.27
CA LEU A 20 -0.01 9.09 2.13
C LEU A 20 1.37 8.59 1.73
N LEU A 21 1.93 7.67 2.52
CA LEU A 21 3.11 6.90 2.13
C LEU A 21 2.64 5.62 1.42
N VAL A 22 3.00 5.44 0.15
CA VAL A 22 2.72 4.23 -0.61
C VAL A 22 3.99 3.42 -0.76
N VAL A 23 4.04 2.22 -0.20
CA VAL A 23 5.17 1.30 -0.34
C VAL A 23 4.80 0.21 -1.35
N ALA A 24 5.42 0.24 -2.53
CA ALA A 24 5.25 -0.80 -3.54
C ALA A 24 6.40 -1.81 -3.44
N THR A 25 6.04 -3.09 -3.45
CA THR A 25 7.00 -4.18 -3.27
C THR A 25 7.08 -5.10 -4.50
N GLY A 26 8.05 -6.02 -4.51
CA GLY A 26 8.28 -6.96 -5.62
C GLY A 26 7.15 -7.95 -5.86
N SER A 27 6.16 -7.53 -6.66
CA SER A 27 5.06 -8.33 -7.19
C SER A 27 4.71 -7.80 -8.58
N LEU A 28 4.25 -8.67 -9.48
CA LEU A 28 3.78 -8.26 -10.81
C LEU A 28 2.72 -7.16 -10.73
N HIS A 29 1.90 -7.14 -9.68
CA HIS A 29 0.87 -6.12 -9.50
C HIS A 29 1.42 -4.70 -9.32
N ALA A 30 2.72 -4.53 -9.03
CA ALA A 30 3.36 -3.22 -9.01
C ALA A 30 3.36 -2.58 -10.40
N ALA A 31 3.31 -3.36 -11.49
CA ALA A 31 3.17 -2.84 -12.85
C ALA A 31 1.81 -2.12 -13.07
N PHE A 32 0.77 -2.49 -12.33
CA PHE A 32 -0.56 -1.86 -12.45
C PHE A 32 -0.70 -0.60 -11.59
N LEU A 33 0.16 -0.43 -10.58
CA LEU A 33 0.12 0.70 -9.66
C LEU A 33 0.27 2.05 -10.36
N ALA A 34 0.95 2.11 -11.52
CA ALA A 34 1.04 3.33 -12.32
C ALA A 34 -0.34 3.93 -12.65
N ARG A 35 -1.30 3.09 -13.03
CA ARG A 35 -2.68 3.51 -13.33
C ARG A 35 -3.38 4.01 -12.07
N ASP A 36 -3.24 3.28 -10.97
CA ASP A 36 -3.87 3.61 -9.70
C ASP A 36 -3.34 4.95 -9.14
N LEU A 37 -2.03 5.21 -9.26
CA LEU A 37 -1.42 6.48 -8.87
C LEU A 37 -1.87 7.65 -9.75
N ALA A 38 -2.04 7.43 -11.06
CA ALA A 38 -2.55 8.46 -11.96
C ALA A 38 -4.00 8.83 -11.60
N TRP A 39 -4.83 7.82 -11.35
CA TRP A 39 -6.18 8.04 -10.85
C TRP A 39 -6.18 8.76 -9.49
N LEU A 40 -5.34 8.36 -8.54
CA LEU A 40 -5.24 8.97 -7.21
C LEU A 40 -4.96 10.47 -7.29
N ARG A 41 -4.01 10.87 -8.14
CA ARG A 41 -3.66 12.28 -8.36
C ARG A 41 -4.82 13.10 -8.92
N MET A 42 -5.60 12.52 -9.84
CA MET A 42 -6.76 13.19 -10.44
C MET A 42 -7.95 13.26 -9.48
N ALA A 43 -8.21 12.16 -8.76
CA ALA A 43 -9.33 12.02 -7.84
C ALA A 43 -9.14 12.82 -6.54
N TYR A 44 -7.90 12.94 -6.06
CA TYR A 44 -7.56 13.63 -4.81
C TYR A 44 -6.40 14.62 -5.01
N PRO A 45 -6.61 15.77 -5.69
CA PRO A 45 -5.53 16.72 -6.02
C PRO A 45 -4.80 17.31 -4.80
N GLN A 46 -5.43 17.26 -3.63
CA GLN A 46 -4.91 17.78 -2.37
C GLN A 46 -4.10 16.73 -1.57
N LEU A 47 -4.08 15.47 -2.04
CA LEU A 47 -3.36 14.38 -1.41
C LEU A 47 -1.93 14.33 -1.92
N GLU A 48 -0.96 14.51 -1.02
CA GLU A 48 0.44 14.23 -1.31
C GLU A 48 0.72 12.74 -1.13
N ALA A 49 1.04 12.05 -2.23
CA ALA A 49 1.48 10.66 -2.20
C ALA A 49 3.01 10.58 -2.35
N GLN A 50 3.70 10.13 -1.30
CA GLN A 50 5.11 9.73 -1.40
C GLN A 50 5.16 8.24 -1.71
N VAL A 51 5.65 7.90 -2.90
CA VAL A 51 5.81 6.50 -3.31
C VAL A 51 7.23 6.05 -3.02
N VAL A 52 7.35 4.89 -2.40
CA VAL A 52 8.60 4.18 -2.09
C VAL A 52 8.57 2.84 -2.82
N LEU A 53 9.59 2.57 -3.61
CA LEU A 53 9.73 1.33 -4.37
C LEU A 53 10.81 0.46 -3.71
N THR A 54 10.49 -0.79 -3.35
CA THR A 54 11.55 -1.73 -2.94
C THR A 54 12.45 -2.06 -4.13
N ARG A 55 13.69 -2.52 -3.87
CA ARG A 55 14.59 -3.02 -4.92
C ARG A 55 13.91 -3.99 -5.89
N SER A 56 13.10 -4.91 -5.37
CA SER A 56 12.36 -5.87 -6.18
C SER A 56 11.17 -5.26 -6.94
N ALA A 57 10.57 -4.16 -6.47
CA ALA A 57 9.51 -3.45 -7.19
C ALA A 57 10.03 -2.74 -8.45
N LEU A 58 11.31 -2.35 -8.45
CA LEU A 58 11.96 -1.68 -9.60
C LEU A 58 11.94 -2.52 -10.89
N GLN A 59 11.75 -3.85 -10.78
CA GLN A 59 11.59 -4.72 -11.94
C GLN A 59 10.26 -4.53 -12.69
N PHE A 60 9.24 -3.97 -12.01
CA PHE A 60 7.88 -3.86 -12.52
C PHE A 60 7.43 -2.41 -12.70
N LEU A 61 8.01 -1.48 -11.92
CA LEU A 61 7.65 -0.08 -11.94
C LEU A 61 8.89 0.79 -11.75
N THR A 62 9.09 1.77 -12.64
CA THR A 62 10.28 2.62 -12.60
C THR A 62 10.06 3.87 -11.74
N PRO A 63 11.10 4.37 -11.04
CA PRO A 63 11.03 5.64 -10.31
C PRO A 63 10.63 6.81 -11.21
N THR A 64 11.08 6.81 -12.48
CA THR A 64 10.76 7.83 -13.48
C THR A 64 9.27 7.88 -13.80
N ALA A 65 8.64 6.73 -14.07
CA ALA A 65 7.22 6.68 -14.37
C ALA A 65 6.39 7.17 -13.19
N VAL A 66 6.74 6.71 -11.98
CA VAL A 66 6.09 7.16 -10.74
C VAL A 66 6.24 8.67 -10.57
N GLY A 67 7.45 9.21 -10.73
CA GLY A 67 7.71 10.64 -10.60
C GLY A 67 6.92 11.49 -11.58
N ALA A 68 6.81 11.04 -12.84
CA ALA A 68 6.00 11.72 -13.85
C ALA A 68 4.50 11.69 -13.51
N ILE A 69 4.00 10.56 -13.01
CA ILE A 69 2.59 10.36 -12.68
C ILE A 69 2.20 11.14 -11.43
N THR A 70 2.99 11.07 -10.37
CA THR A 70 2.65 11.68 -9.07
C THR A 70 3.09 13.13 -8.97
N GLY A 71 3.95 13.61 -9.89
CA GLY A 71 4.59 14.92 -9.81
C GLY A 71 5.57 15.07 -8.64
N ARG A 72 5.98 13.95 -8.03
CA ARG A 72 6.89 13.89 -6.89
C ARG A 72 7.88 12.75 -7.07
N ALA A 73 9.17 12.99 -6.82
CA ALA A 73 10.20 11.96 -6.98
C ALA A 73 9.87 10.71 -6.16
N ALA A 74 9.83 9.57 -6.84
CA ALA A 74 9.74 8.27 -6.20
C ALA A 74 11.04 8.01 -5.41
N GLN A 75 10.91 7.41 -4.23
CA GLN A 75 12.04 7.02 -3.42
C GLN A 75 12.31 5.54 -3.59
N VAL A 76 13.57 5.13 -3.47
CA VAL A 76 13.95 3.72 -3.42
C VAL A 76 14.10 3.33 -1.95
N ASP A 77 13.58 2.16 -1.56
CA ASP A 77 13.63 1.65 -0.18
C ASP A 77 15.02 1.15 0.22
N GLU A 78 15.98 2.07 0.26
CA GLU A 78 17.38 1.79 0.50
C GLU A 78 17.99 2.80 1.46
N TRP A 79 19.00 2.35 2.19
CA TRP A 79 19.87 3.19 3.00
C TRP A 79 20.84 3.97 2.09
N ALA A 80 20.28 4.85 1.26
CA ALA A 80 21.00 5.69 0.33
C ALA A 80 20.77 7.16 0.70
N GLY A 81 21.85 7.87 1.03
CA GLY A 81 21.79 9.28 1.37
C GLY A 81 22.82 9.70 2.42
N PRO A 82 23.08 11.00 2.59
CA PRO A 82 23.93 11.49 3.67
C PRO A 82 23.30 11.18 5.04
N VAL A 83 24.14 10.79 6.01
CA VAL A 83 23.73 10.37 7.37
C VAL A 83 22.86 11.41 8.11
N ALA A 84 22.94 12.69 7.70
CA ALA A 84 22.22 13.80 8.33
C ALA A 84 20.68 13.73 8.18
N GLU A 85 20.17 12.99 7.19
CA GLU A 85 18.73 12.80 7.01
C GLU A 85 18.35 11.32 7.23
N ALA A 86 17.82 11.02 8.42
CA ALA A 86 17.29 9.71 8.73
C ALA A 86 15.96 9.49 7.98
N VAL A 87 16.04 9.06 6.72
CA VAL A 87 14.89 8.94 5.80
C VAL A 87 13.69 8.16 6.39
N HIS A 88 13.95 7.14 7.20
CA HIS A 88 12.91 6.39 7.92
C HIS A 88 12.17 7.24 8.96
N VAL A 89 12.87 8.13 9.67
CA VAL A 89 12.25 9.10 10.59
C VAL A 89 11.41 10.10 9.80
N THR A 90 11.94 10.61 8.68
CA THR A 90 11.22 11.52 7.79
C THR A 90 9.91 10.90 7.32
N TRP A 91 9.93 9.67 6.82
CA TRP A 91 8.71 8.98 6.37
C TRP A 91 7.74 8.67 7.52
N GLN A 92 8.26 8.24 8.67
CA GLN A 92 7.46 7.95 9.86
C GLN A 92 6.70 9.18 10.36
N GLN A 93 7.34 10.36 10.39
CA GLN A 93 6.74 11.61 10.87
C GLN A 93 5.86 12.29 9.82
N TRP A 94 6.23 12.19 8.54
CA TRP A 94 5.51 12.84 7.45
C TRP A 94 4.19 12.14 7.14
N ALA A 95 4.17 10.80 7.15
CA ALA A 95 3.00 10.01 6.78
C ALA A 95 1.85 10.16 7.79
N GLN A 96 0.68 10.59 7.32
CA GLN A 96 -0.57 10.53 8.10
C GLN A 96 -1.29 9.19 7.92
N ALA A 97 -0.95 8.47 6.86
CA ALA A 97 -1.40 7.12 6.56
C ALA A 97 -0.35 6.38 5.72
N VAL A 98 -0.34 5.05 5.80
CA VAL A 98 0.55 4.19 5.03
C VAL A 98 -0.24 3.11 4.30
N LEU A 99 0.08 2.90 3.04
CA LEU A 99 -0.46 1.83 2.21
C LEU A 99 0.69 1.01 1.59
N VAL A 100 0.84 -0.24 1.99
CA VAL A 100 1.76 -1.19 1.35
C VAL A 100 1.00 -1.90 0.22
N TYR A 101 1.20 -1.46 -1.02
CA TYR A 101 0.42 -1.90 -2.17
C TYR A 101 1.27 -1.96 -3.45
N PRO A 102 1.41 -3.14 -4.08
CA PRO A 102 1.15 -4.45 -3.50
C PRO A 102 2.20 -4.81 -2.43
N ALA A 103 1.80 -5.66 -1.49
CA ALA A 103 2.68 -6.29 -0.51
C ALA A 103 3.06 -7.70 -0.95
N SER A 104 4.35 -7.95 -1.15
CA SER A 104 4.92 -9.27 -1.42
C SER A 104 4.97 -10.10 -0.14
N LEU A 105 5.04 -11.42 -0.27
CA LEU A 105 5.18 -12.33 0.87
C LEU A 105 6.41 -11.99 1.72
N ASN A 106 7.53 -11.62 1.09
CA ASN A 106 8.76 -11.24 1.78
C ASN A 106 8.59 -9.96 2.62
N TYR A 107 7.90 -8.95 2.09
CA TYR A 107 7.65 -7.73 2.86
C TYR A 107 6.69 -7.99 4.02
N LEU A 108 5.61 -8.74 3.78
CA LEU A 108 4.64 -9.13 4.79
C LEU A 108 5.30 -9.91 5.94
N ALA A 109 6.13 -10.91 5.61
CA ALA A 109 6.85 -11.72 6.58
C ALA A 109 7.79 -10.87 7.44
N ARG A 110 8.66 -10.05 6.82
CA ARG A 110 9.58 -9.16 7.54
C ARG A 110 8.85 -8.20 8.46
N LEU A 111 7.76 -7.60 7.99
CA LEU A 111 6.94 -6.72 8.82
C LEU A 111 6.34 -7.44 10.02
N ALA A 112 5.80 -8.65 9.81
CA ALA A 112 5.14 -9.47 10.83
C ALA A 112 6.09 -9.93 11.95
N VAL A 113 7.33 -10.30 11.60
CA VAL A 113 8.32 -10.75 12.59
C VAL A 113 9.14 -9.61 13.21
N GLY A 114 8.79 -8.35 12.93
CA GLY A 114 9.46 -7.20 13.53
C GLY A 114 10.79 -6.80 12.87
N LEU A 115 11.12 -7.35 11.70
CA LEU A 115 12.33 -6.94 10.98
C LEU A 115 12.18 -5.50 10.47
N ALA A 116 13.30 -4.76 10.50
CA ALA A 116 13.40 -3.35 10.17
C ALA A 116 14.66 -3.06 9.33
N ASP A 117 14.96 -3.96 8.40
CA ASP A 117 16.18 -3.98 7.59
C ASP A 117 16.15 -3.03 6.38
N SER A 118 15.00 -2.39 6.09
CA SER A 118 14.87 -1.31 5.11
C SER A 118 14.24 -0.06 5.73
N PRO A 119 14.47 1.14 5.15
CA PRO A 119 13.94 2.37 5.73
C PRO A 119 12.40 2.40 5.82
N SER A 120 11.68 1.82 4.86
CA SER A 120 10.22 1.75 4.90
C SER A 120 9.72 0.81 5.99
N LEU A 121 10.37 -0.35 6.19
CA LEU A 121 10.04 -1.25 7.29
C LEU A 121 10.29 -0.57 8.63
N LEU A 122 11.45 0.05 8.83
CA LEU A 122 11.76 0.76 10.08
C LEU A 122 10.77 1.90 10.34
N ALA A 123 10.44 2.69 9.31
CA ALA A 123 9.43 3.74 9.41
C ALA A 123 8.06 3.19 9.86
N ILE A 124 7.61 2.08 9.28
CA ILE A 124 6.34 1.43 9.63
C ILE A 124 6.39 0.82 11.04
N GLN A 125 7.51 0.21 11.45
CA GLN A 125 7.64 -0.33 12.81
C GLN A 125 7.48 0.73 13.89
N CYS A 126 7.94 1.95 13.61
CA CYS A 126 7.88 3.07 14.54
C CYS A 126 6.67 4.01 14.34
N SER A 127 5.76 3.70 13.41
CA SER A 127 4.65 4.58 13.07
C SER A 127 3.42 4.35 13.93
N ALA A 128 2.78 5.45 14.33
CA ALA A 128 1.44 5.46 14.93
C ALA A 128 0.32 5.67 13.89
N ALA A 129 0.68 5.93 12.62
CA ALA A 129 -0.29 6.14 11.54
C ALA A 129 -1.04 4.83 11.20
N PRO A 130 -2.27 4.90 10.67
CA PRO A 130 -2.94 3.76 10.09
C PRO A 130 -2.11 3.17 8.94
N VAL A 131 -1.86 1.86 9.00
CA VAL A 131 -1.10 1.10 8.00
C VAL A 131 -1.97 0.00 7.43
N VAL A 132 -2.20 0.04 6.12
CA VAL A 132 -2.89 -1.03 5.39
C VAL A 132 -1.90 -1.77 4.52
N VAL A 133 -1.92 -3.10 4.61
CA VAL A 133 -1.07 -4.00 3.83
C VAL A 133 -1.96 -4.78 2.88
N ALA A 134 -1.71 -4.68 1.58
CA ALA A 134 -2.51 -5.33 0.53
C ALA A 134 -1.69 -6.42 -0.18
N PRO A 135 -1.79 -7.70 0.25
CA PRO A 135 -0.97 -8.77 -0.29
C PRO A 135 -1.24 -9.06 -1.77
N ALA A 136 -0.19 -9.37 -2.51
CA ALA A 136 -0.26 -9.91 -3.88
C ALA A 136 0.71 -11.08 -3.99
N LEU A 137 0.19 -12.30 -4.01
CA LEU A 137 0.92 -13.52 -3.69
C LEU A 137 0.85 -14.56 -4.82
N PRO A 138 1.94 -15.31 -5.05
CA PRO A 138 1.94 -16.43 -6.00
C PRO A 138 1.11 -17.62 -5.48
N PRO A 139 0.92 -18.66 -6.30
CA PRO A 139 0.21 -19.85 -5.88
C PRO A 139 0.75 -20.49 -4.60
N GLY A 140 -0.16 -20.86 -3.69
CA GLY A 140 0.15 -21.38 -2.35
C GLY A 140 0.69 -20.34 -1.36
N GLY A 141 0.94 -19.11 -1.79
CA GLY A 141 1.46 -18.05 -0.93
C GLY A 141 0.48 -17.64 0.17
N TRP A 142 -0.81 -17.51 -0.15
CA TRP A 142 -1.84 -17.17 0.82
C TRP A 142 -2.22 -18.35 1.72
N ASP A 143 -2.31 -19.55 1.14
CA ASP A 143 -2.74 -20.77 1.84
C ASP A 143 -1.66 -21.36 2.78
N SER A 144 -0.45 -20.80 2.74
CA SER A 144 0.64 -21.22 3.61
C SER A 144 0.33 -20.94 5.10
N PRO A 145 0.50 -21.93 6.00
CA PRO A 145 0.35 -21.72 7.45
C PRO A 145 1.25 -20.62 7.99
N VAL A 146 2.41 -20.41 7.38
CA VAL A 146 3.36 -19.34 7.75
C VAL A 146 2.77 -17.97 7.44
N THR A 147 2.10 -17.82 6.29
CA THR A 147 1.39 -16.58 5.93
C THR A 147 0.25 -16.31 6.91
N ALA A 148 -0.53 -17.32 7.24
CA ALA A 148 -1.59 -17.21 8.25
C ALA A 148 -1.04 -16.74 9.61
N ALA A 149 0.10 -17.30 10.06
CA ALA A 149 0.77 -16.87 11.28
C ALA A 149 1.25 -15.41 11.22
N HIS A 150 1.82 -14.98 10.08
CA HIS A 150 2.24 -13.58 9.89
C HIS A 150 1.05 -12.62 9.93
N VAL A 151 -0.06 -12.95 9.28
CA VAL A 151 -1.29 -12.14 9.31
C VAL A 151 -1.83 -12.05 10.73
N ALA A 152 -1.87 -13.16 11.46
CA ALA A 152 -2.32 -13.19 12.86
C ALA A 152 -1.43 -12.35 13.78
N ALA A 153 -0.11 -12.37 13.58
CA ALA A 153 0.83 -11.54 14.34
C ALA A 153 0.61 -10.04 14.05
N LEU A 154 0.42 -9.67 12.78
CA LEU A 154 0.15 -8.27 12.41
C LEU A 154 -1.19 -7.77 12.93
N ALA A 155 -2.20 -8.62 13.01
CA ALA A 155 -3.51 -8.26 13.57
C ALA A 155 -3.45 -7.86 15.06
N GLN A 156 -2.39 -8.23 15.79
CA GLN A 156 -2.15 -7.78 17.17
C GLN A 156 -1.71 -6.32 17.26
N ARG A 157 -1.38 -5.67 16.13
CA ARG A 157 -0.97 -4.27 16.09
C ARG A 157 -2.19 -3.41 15.72
N PRO A 158 -2.73 -2.58 16.62
CA PRO A 158 -3.97 -1.82 16.36
C PRO A 158 -3.88 -0.89 15.15
N THR A 159 -2.68 -0.42 14.83
CA THR A 159 -2.36 0.47 13.72
C THR A 159 -2.21 -0.25 12.38
N VAL A 160 -2.22 -1.59 12.33
CA VAL A 160 -2.01 -2.36 11.11
C VAL A 160 -3.24 -3.18 10.75
N THR A 161 -3.65 -3.11 9.48
CA THR A 161 -4.66 -4.00 8.89
C THR A 161 -4.09 -4.67 7.66
N VAL A 162 -4.07 -6.01 7.64
CA VAL A 162 -3.76 -6.76 6.43
C VAL A 162 -5.07 -7.10 5.72
N LEU A 163 -5.19 -6.70 4.46
CA LEU A 163 -6.37 -7.01 3.65
C LEU A 163 -6.35 -8.47 3.20
N PRO A 164 -7.52 -9.15 3.16
CA PRO A 164 -7.62 -10.41 2.46
C PRO A 164 -7.37 -10.16 0.96
N PRO A 165 -6.49 -10.93 0.30
CA PRO A 165 -6.26 -10.77 -1.11
C PRO A 165 -7.41 -11.39 -1.92
N VAL A 166 -7.48 -11.04 -3.20
CA VAL A 166 -8.53 -11.50 -4.12
C VAL A 166 -7.97 -12.64 -4.98
N PRO A 167 -8.69 -13.77 -5.14
CA PRO A 167 -8.30 -14.80 -6.09
C PRO A 167 -8.20 -14.23 -7.49
N VAL A 168 -7.09 -14.51 -8.17
CA VAL A 168 -6.85 -14.11 -9.56
C VAL A 168 -6.25 -15.26 -10.35
N ARG A 169 -6.40 -15.20 -11.68
CA ARG A 169 -5.69 -16.10 -12.56
C ARG A 169 -4.20 -15.78 -12.56
N SER A 170 -3.38 -16.78 -12.26
CA SER A 170 -1.92 -16.69 -12.32
C SER A 170 -1.45 -16.40 -13.75
N PHE A 171 -0.66 -15.35 -13.92
CA PHE A 171 -0.09 -14.98 -15.23
C PHE A 171 0.97 -15.97 -15.74
N THR A 172 1.57 -16.78 -14.85
CA THR A 172 2.63 -17.73 -15.22
C THR A 172 2.13 -19.16 -15.38
N THR A 173 1.19 -19.59 -14.51
CA THR A 173 0.65 -20.96 -14.54
C THR A 173 -0.67 -21.05 -15.30
N GLY A 174 -1.36 -19.93 -15.51
CA GLY A 174 -2.66 -19.89 -16.18
C GLY A 174 -3.80 -20.52 -15.37
N ARG A 175 -3.59 -20.81 -14.08
CA ARG A 175 -4.61 -21.38 -13.17
C ARG A 175 -5.15 -20.32 -12.21
N ASP A 176 -6.32 -20.57 -11.65
CA ASP A 176 -6.96 -19.70 -10.66
C ASP A 176 -6.47 -20.02 -9.24
N ASP A 177 -5.14 -20.03 -9.08
CA ASP A 177 -4.45 -20.39 -7.83
C ASP A 177 -3.60 -19.24 -7.27
N ALA A 178 -3.60 -18.05 -7.89
CA ALA A 178 -2.86 -16.88 -7.42
C ALA A 178 -3.76 -15.85 -6.74
N TYR A 179 -3.14 -14.88 -6.07
CA TYR A 179 -3.84 -13.87 -5.29
C TYR A 179 -3.33 -12.47 -5.62
N GLY A 180 -4.24 -11.56 -5.98
CA GLY A 180 -3.98 -10.14 -6.21
C GLY A 180 -4.39 -9.29 -5.01
N PRO A 181 -3.92 -8.04 -4.92
CA PRO A 181 -4.42 -7.12 -3.91
C PRO A 181 -5.88 -6.76 -4.23
N PRO A 182 -6.71 -6.41 -3.24
CA PRO A 182 -8.01 -5.80 -3.50
C PRO A 182 -7.89 -4.54 -4.36
N PRO A 183 -8.98 -4.07 -4.98
CA PRO A 183 -8.95 -2.81 -5.72
C PRO A 183 -8.34 -1.66 -4.90
N PHE A 184 -7.52 -0.83 -5.53
CA PHE A 184 -6.81 0.26 -4.88
C PHE A 184 -7.74 1.21 -4.09
N THR A 185 -8.93 1.48 -4.64
CA THR A 185 -9.99 2.27 -3.98
C THR A 185 -10.47 1.64 -2.67
N ALA A 186 -10.67 0.32 -2.64
CA ALA A 186 -11.08 -0.41 -1.44
C ALA A 186 -9.96 -0.41 -0.38
N ALA A 187 -8.70 -0.48 -0.82
CA ALA A 187 -7.55 -0.36 0.08
C ALA A 187 -7.48 1.03 0.72
N LEU A 188 -7.67 2.12 -0.05
CA LEU A 188 -7.76 3.48 0.48
C LEU A 188 -8.94 3.67 1.43
N GLY A 189 -10.11 3.11 1.12
CA GLY A 189 -11.26 3.14 2.02
C GLY A 189 -10.95 2.46 3.36
N THR A 190 -10.21 1.35 3.33
CA THR A 190 -9.79 0.67 4.57
C THR A 190 -8.79 1.49 5.38
N VAL A 191 -7.90 2.24 4.72
CA VAL A 191 -6.99 3.19 5.40
C VAL A 191 -7.80 4.24 6.16
N GLU A 192 -8.84 4.80 5.53
CA GLU A 192 -9.70 5.80 6.17
C GLU A 192 -10.50 5.22 7.34
N LEU A 193 -11.08 4.04 7.18
CA LEU A 193 -11.78 3.35 8.28
C LEU A 193 -10.85 3.08 9.46
N LEU A 194 -9.62 2.66 9.19
CA LEU A 194 -8.60 2.44 10.22
C LEU A 194 -8.22 3.74 10.93
N ARG A 195 -8.12 4.85 10.19
CA ARG A 195 -7.86 6.19 10.74
C ARG A 195 -8.95 6.60 11.74
N HIS A 196 -10.22 6.48 11.36
CA HIS A 196 -11.35 6.79 12.24
C HIS A 196 -11.31 5.93 13.52
N ARG A 197 -11.09 4.62 13.37
CA ARG A 197 -10.97 3.68 14.51
C ARG A 197 -9.87 4.10 15.49
N LEU A 198 -8.70 4.50 14.99
CA LEU A 198 -7.58 4.93 15.84
C LEU A 198 -7.83 6.28 16.54
N GLN A 199 -8.69 7.12 15.99
CA GLN A 199 -9.08 8.41 16.58
C GLN A 199 -10.29 8.31 17.51
N GLY A 200 -10.92 7.14 17.62
CA GLY A 200 -12.16 6.97 18.38
C GLY A 200 -13.38 7.59 17.70
N GLU A 201 -13.30 7.89 16.41
CA GLU A 201 -14.41 8.40 15.60
C GLU A 201 -15.21 7.22 15.05
N THR A 202 -16.54 7.24 15.18
CA THR A 202 -17.42 6.27 14.52
C THR A 202 -17.46 6.59 13.02
N ALA A 203 -17.08 5.61 12.19
CA ALA A 203 -17.02 5.70 10.72
C ALA A 203 -18.39 5.93 10.05
#